data_AF-A0A6N8V730-F1
#
_entry.id   AF-A0A6N8V730-F1
#
_cell.length_a   1.000
_cell.length_b   1.000
_cell.length_c   1.000
_cell.angle_alpha   90.00
_cell.angle_beta   90.00
_cell.angle_gamma   90.00
#
_symmetry.space_group_name_H-M   'P 1'
#
loop_
_entity.id
_entity.type
_entity.pdbx_description
1 polymer ?
#
loop_
_entity_poly.entity_id
_entity_poly.type
_entity_poly.pdbx_seq_one_letter_code
_entity_poly.pdbx_strand_id
1 'polypeptide(L)'
;MRTRTLAVLPAAALFTACGTDTYPAGPAPEIVTETIGDTMVVRTLSGSVWGTEATLVPEVAIGDLDGPEEYLFGSIRSIAVADDGTIHVLDVQAQHVRVFDSLGVYVETLGRRGEGPGEFSEAEAIAVLPDGRST
;
A
#
# COMPACT_ATOMS: atom_id res chain seq x y z
N MET A 1 51.34 -10.48 30.29
CA MET A 1 51.34 -9.08 29.80
C MET A 1 50.01 -8.86 29.09
N ARG A 2 49.17 -7.98 29.67
CA ARG A 2 47.85 -7.46 29.23
C ARG A 2 46.65 -8.41 29.15
N THR A 3 46.00 -8.51 30.32
CA THR A 3 44.61 -8.88 30.63
C THR A 3 43.59 -7.87 30.07
N ARG A 4 42.36 -8.31 29.75
CA ARG A 4 41.07 -7.56 29.81
C ARG A 4 39.92 -8.56 29.56
N THR A 5 39.42 -9.25 30.58
CA THR A 5 38.27 -8.90 31.44
C THR A 5 36.94 -8.82 30.67
N LEU A 6 36.16 -9.89 30.77
CA LEU A 6 34.73 -9.95 30.49
C LEU A 6 33.98 -9.42 31.73
N ALA A 7 32.97 -8.58 31.55
CA ALA A 7 31.95 -8.31 32.57
C ALA A 7 30.59 -8.17 31.88
N VAL A 8 29.67 -9.06 32.25
CA VAL A 8 28.25 -9.01 31.90
C VAL A 8 27.50 -8.46 33.11
N LEU A 9 26.51 -7.59 32.90
CA LEU A 9 25.37 -7.43 33.80
C LEU A 9 24.15 -6.94 32.99
N PRO A 10 22.96 -7.56 33.17
CA PRO A 10 21.77 -7.26 32.39
C PRO A 10 20.92 -6.19 33.10
N ALA A 11 20.40 -5.23 32.35
CA ALA A 11 19.30 -4.39 32.82
C ALA A 11 18.06 -4.74 31.98
N ALA A 12 17.18 -5.53 32.57
CA ALA A 12 15.88 -5.85 32.01
C ALA A 12 14.94 -4.65 32.16
N ALA A 13 14.62 -4.01 31.04
CA ALA A 13 13.43 -3.18 30.92
C ALA A 13 12.38 -4.00 30.14
N LEU A 14 11.36 -4.48 30.85
CA LEU A 14 10.21 -5.16 30.25
C LEU A 14 9.34 -4.10 29.55
N PHE A 15 9.56 -3.90 28.26
CA PHE A 15 8.52 -3.36 27.38
C PHE A 15 7.76 -4.56 26.81
N THR A 16 6.56 -4.81 27.31
CA THR A 16 5.62 -5.73 26.69
C THR A 16 5.15 -5.12 25.37
N ALA A 17 5.88 -5.43 24.29
CA ALA A 17 5.38 -5.27 22.93
C ALA A 17 4.51 -6.51 22.62
N CYS A 18 3.18 -6.33 22.63
CA CYS A 18 2.27 -7.36 22.14
C CYS A 18 2.23 -7.24 20.61
N GLY A 19 3.08 -8.01 19.93
CA GLY A 19 2.99 -8.24 18.50
C GLY A 19 3.22 -9.73 18.28
N THR A 20 2.15 -10.48 18.02
CA THR A 20 2.25 -11.90 17.67
C THR A 20 2.51 -12.06 16.17
N ASP A 21 3.48 -11.32 15.66
CA ASP A 21 4.00 -11.58 14.33
C ASP A 21 5.09 -12.63 14.49
N THR A 22 4.72 -13.89 14.28
CA THR A 22 5.70 -14.97 14.14
C THR A 22 6.40 -14.79 12.79
N TYR A 23 7.37 -13.89 12.75
CA TYR A 23 8.33 -13.87 11.64
C TYR A 23 9.07 -15.21 11.64
N PRO A 24 9.24 -15.87 10.48
CA PRO A 24 10.15 -17.00 10.40
C PRO A 24 11.51 -16.51 10.89
N ALA A 25 12.13 -17.24 11.81
CA ALA A 25 13.44 -16.91 12.37
C ALA A 25 14.49 -16.99 11.26
N GLY A 26 14.59 -15.94 10.45
CA GLY A 26 15.71 -15.70 9.56
C GLY A 26 16.98 -15.51 10.39
N PRO A 27 18.17 -15.61 9.77
CA PRO A 27 19.41 -15.27 10.46
C PRO A 27 19.28 -13.86 11.03
N ALA A 28 19.74 -13.67 12.27
CA ALA A 28 19.70 -12.37 12.93
C ALA A 28 20.33 -11.30 12.01
N PRO A 29 19.74 -10.10 11.91
CA PRO A 29 20.22 -9.09 11.00
C PRO A 29 21.65 -8.68 11.37
N GLU A 30 22.53 -8.65 10.38
CA GLU A 30 23.85 -8.07 10.52
C GLU A 30 23.72 -6.56 10.36
N ILE A 31 23.83 -5.83 11.46
CA ILE A 31 23.69 -4.38 11.47
C ILE A 31 25.05 -3.75 11.74
N VAL A 32 25.51 -2.92 10.81
CA VAL A 32 26.67 -2.06 10.97
C VAL A 32 26.21 -0.65 11.25
N THR A 33 26.60 -0.12 12.40
CA THR A 33 26.39 1.28 12.75
C THR A 33 27.71 2.03 12.68
N GLU A 34 27.74 3.11 11.92
CA GLU A 34 28.89 4.00 11.79
C GLU A 34 28.45 5.43 12.07
N THR A 35 29.32 6.26 12.63
CA THR A 35 29.08 7.70 12.79
C THR A 35 30.03 8.47 11.88
N ILE A 36 29.48 9.25 10.97
CA ILE A 36 30.22 10.11 10.04
C ILE A 36 29.90 11.55 10.42
N GLY A 37 30.83 12.23 11.10
CA GLY A 37 30.59 13.56 11.66
C GLY A 37 29.56 13.51 12.78
N ASP A 38 28.42 14.17 12.59
CA ASP A 38 27.25 14.18 13.47
C ASP A 38 26.15 13.19 13.06
N THR A 39 26.34 12.48 11.94
CA THR A 39 25.33 11.60 11.34
C THR A 39 25.61 10.14 11.70
N MET A 40 24.63 9.48 12.31
CA MET A 40 24.66 8.03 12.53
C MET A 40 24.05 7.30 11.32
N VAL A 41 24.84 6.44 10.70
CA VAL A 41 24.45 5.58 9.59
C VAL A 41 24.29 4.17 10.11
N VAL A 42 23.07 3.64 10.04
CA VAL A 42 22.73 2.25 10.36
C VAL A 42 22.49 1.51 9.05
N ARG A 43 23.30 0.48 8.77
CA ARG A 43 23.17 -0.38 7.58
C ARG A 43 22.89 -1.82 8.00
N THR A 44 21.82 -2.41 7.45
CA THR A 44 21.55 -3.84 7.56
C THR A 44 22.20 -4.55 6.37
N LEU A 45 23.28 -5.29 6.62
CA LEU A 45 24.08 -5.94 5.58
C LEU A 45 23.52 -7.31 5.17
N SER A 46 22.91 -8.02 6.12
CA SER A 46 22.31 -9.34 5.90
C SER A 46 21.23 -9.62 6.95
N GLY A 47 20.44 -10.68 6.78
CA GLY A 47 19.41 -11.09 7.77
C GLY A 47 18.21 -10.13 7.87
N SER A 48 17.86 -9.45 6.77
CA SER A 48 16.60 -8.73 6.68
C SER A 48 15.43 -9.67 6.99
N VAL A 49 14.52 -9.24 7.87
CA VAL A 49 13.25 -9.96 8.15
C VAL A 49 12.35 -10.01 6.91
N TRP A 50 12.58 -9.12 5.96
CA TRP A 50 12.00 -9.16 4.63
C TRP A 50 12.97 -9.92 3.72
N GLY A 51 12.52 -11.02 3.13
CA GLY A 51 13.31 -11.79 2.18
C GLY A 51 13.76 -10.95 0.98
N THR A 52 14.77 -11.44 0.24
CA THR A 52 15.21 -10.81 -1.01
C THR A 52 14.20 -10.97 -2.15
N GLU A 53 13.22 -11.85 -1.96
CA GLU A 53 12.16 -12.16 -2.91
C GLU A 53 10.83 -11.63 -2.38
N ALA A 54 10.14 -10.86 -3.21
CA ALA A 54 8.76 -10.46 -2.97
C ALA A 54 7.85 -11.35 -3.81
N THR A 55 6.87 -11.98 -3.18
CA THR A 55 5.77 -12.66 -3.89
C THR A 55 4.57 -11.73 -3.91
N LEU A 56 4.10 -11.38 -5.10
CA LEU A 56 2.85 -10.65 -5.25
C LEU A 56 1.68 -11.61 -4.97
N VAL A 57 0.88 -11.28 -3.97
CA VAL A 57 -0.37 -11.98 -3.67
C VAL A 57 -1.52 -11.08 -4.15
N PRO A 58 -2.33 -11.52 -5.13
CA PRO A 58 -3.49 -10.74 -5.55
C PRO A 58 -4.53 -10.73 -4.42
N GLU A 59 -4.87 -9.54 -3.94
CA GLU A 59 -5.87 -9.36 -2.88
C GLU A 59 -7.28 -9.16 -3.44
N VAL A 60 -7.40 -8.36 -4.51
CA VAL A 60 -8.67 -8.06 -5.16
C VAL A 60 -8.50 -8.01 -6.68
N ALA A 61 -9.51 -8.48 -7.42
CA ALA A 61 -9.59 -8.38 -8.87
C ALA A 61 -10.93 -7.77 -9.25
N ILE A 62 -10.89 -6.68 -10.02
CA ILE A 62 -12.07 -5.95 -10.47
C ILE A 62 -12.01 -5.91 -11.99
N GLY A 63 -12.99 -6.55 -12.63
CA GLY A 63 -13.10 -6.63 -14.09
C GLY A 63 -13.51 -8.02 -14.56
N ASP A 64 -14.48 -8.07 -15.47
CA ASP A 64 -14.93 -9.32 -16.10
C ASP A 64 -15.45 -9.02 -17.50
N LEU A 65 -14.85 -9.63 -18.54
CA LEU A 65 -15.20 -9.40 -19.94
C LEU A 65 -16.53 -10.04 -20.36
N ASP A 66 -16.97 -11.06 -19.62
CA ASP A 66 -18.26 -11.74 -19.87
C ASP A 66 -19.27 -11.45 -18.75
N GLY A 67 -18.91 -10.54 -17.83
CA GLY A 67 -19.67 -10.21 -16.63
C GLY A 67 -20.65 -9.05 -16.80
N PRO A 68 -21.21 -8.58 -15.67
CA PRO A 68 -22.10 -7.43 -15.64
C PRO A 68 -21.42 -6.14 -16.14
N GLU A 69 -22.23 -5.18 -16.62
CA GLU A 69 -21.71 -3.92 -17.19
C GLU A 69 -20.85 -3.13 -16.20
N GLU A 70 -21.16 -3.17 -14.90
CA GLU A 70 -20.37 -2.52 -13.86
C GLU A 70 -18.94 -3.08 -13.71
N TYR A 71 -18.64 -4.24 -14.29
CA TYR A 71 -17.32 -4.86 -14.30
C TYR A 71 -16.65 -4.83 -15.69
N LEU A 72 -17.32 -4.25 -16.70
CA LEU A 72 -16.78 -4.12 -18.07
C LEU A 72 -16.04 -2.80 -18.26
N PHE A 73 -14.72 -2.86 -18.51
CA PHE A 73 -13.91 -1.68 -18.77
C PHE A 73 -13.45 -1.62 -20.23
N GLY A 74 -13.60 -0.43 -20.83
CA GLY A 74 -13.09 -0.13 -22.16
C GLY A 74 -11.66 0.42 -22.10
N SER A 75 -11.47 1.55 -21.40
CA SER A 75 -10.16 2.18 -21.26
C SER A 75 -10.01 2.79 -19.87
N ILE A 76 -9.37 2.04 -18.96
CA ILE A 76 -9.07 2.51 -17.61
C ILE A 76 -7.97 3.57 -17.71
N ARG A 77 -8.26 4.78 -17.25
CA ARG A 77 -7.32 5.90 -17.29
C ARG A 77 -6.68 6.20 -15.95
N SER A 78 -7.44 6.04 -14.87
CA SER A 78 -6.98 6.39 -13.53
C SER A 78 -7.73 5.57 -12.49
N ILE A 79 -7.04 5.26 -11.39
CA ILE A 79 -7.58 4.57 -10.23
C ILE A 79 -7.17 5.37 -9.00
N ALA A 80 -8.08 5.58 -8.07
CA ALA A 80 -7.82 6.21 -6.79
C ALA A 80 -8.49 5.41 -5.66
N VAL A 81 -7.79 5.25 -4.54
CA VAL A 81 -8.26 4.47 -3.40
C VAL A 81 -8.41 5.41 -2.20
N ALA A 82 -9.58 5.37 -1.56
CA ALA A 82 -9.87 6.13 -0.35
C ALA A 82 -9.26 5.45 0.89
N ASP A 83 -9.20 6.17 2.02
CA ASP A 83 -8.64 5.65 3.28
C ASP A 83 -9.43 4.44 3.84
N ASP A 84 -10.72 4.32 3.50
CA ASP A 84 -11.57 3.16 3.87
C ASP A 84 -11.45 1.97 2.90
N GLY A 85 -10.59 2.10 1.89
CA GLY A 85 -10.37 1.10 0.85
C GLY A 85 -11.36 1.17 -0.31
N THR A 86 -12.25 2.18 -0.38
CA THR A 86 -13.13 2.39 -1.54
C THR A 86 -12.30 2.71 -2.79
N ILE A 87 -12.54 1.99 -3.87
CA ILE A 87 -11.78 2.06 -5.12
C ILE A 87 -12.60 2.80 -6.17
N HIS A 88 -12.08 3.90 -6.68
CA HIS A 88 -12.65 4.66 -7.78
C HIS A 88 -11.85 4.35 -9.05
N VAL A 89 -12.55 4.04 -10.13
CA VAL A 89 -11.95 3.70 -11.44
C VAL A 89 -12.54 4.60 -12.50
N LEU A 90 -11.71 5.43 -13.12
CA LEU A 90 -12.09 6.25 -14.26
C LEU A 90 -11.92 5.44 -15.56
N ASP A 91 -13.04 5.13 -16.20
CA ASP A 91 -13.07 4.61 -17.57
C ASP A 91 -13.37 5.75 -18.54
N VAL A 92 -12.37 6.15 -19.33
CA VAL A 92 -12.51 7.28 -20.26
C VAL A 92 -13.23 6.92 -21.54
N GLN A 93 -13.30 5.64 -21.89
CA GLN A 93 -14.10 5.22 -23.04
C GLN A 93 -15.58 5.29 -22.71
N ALA A 94 -15.95 4.87 -21.50
CA ALA A 94 -17.32 4.94 -21.02
C ALA A 94 -17.69 6.29 -20.39
N GLN A 95 -16.70 7.13 -20.06
CA GLN A 95 -16.85 8.49 -19.51
C GLN A 95 -17.66 8.54 -18.22
N HIS A 96 -17.32 7.64 -17.32
CA HIS A 96 -17.86 7.57 -15.97
C HIS A 96 -16.79 7.09 -14.99
N VAL A 97 -17.00 7.35 -13.71
CA VAL A 97 -16.17 6.79 -12.63
C VAL A 97 -16.99 5.69 -11.97
N ARG A 98 -16.45 4.47 -11.93
CA ARG A 98 -17.05 3.37 -11.15
C ARG A 98 -16.45 3.30 -9.77
N VAL A 99 -17.29 3.11 -8.77
CA VAL A 99 -16.90 3.02 -7.36
C VAL A 99 -17.15 1.62 -6.87
N PHE A 100 -16.14 1.03 -6.24
CA PHE A 100 -16.17 -0.30 -5.63
C PHE A 100 -15.77 -0.21 -4.17
N ASP A 101 -16.28 -1.12 -3.35
CA ASP A 101 -15.79 -1.26 -1.98
C ASP A 101 -14.38 -1.91 -1.96
N SER A 102 -13.83 -2.06 -0.75
CA SER A 102 -12.50 -2.66 -0.53
C SER A 102 -12.40 -4.13 -0.95
N LEU A 103 -13.52 -4.80 -1.20
CA LEU A 103 -13.59 -6.18 -1.69
C LEU A 103 -13.83 -6.25 -3.21
N GLY A 104 -13.93 -5.10 -3.88
CA GLY A 104 -14.20 -5.02 -5.32
C GLY A 104 -15.67 -5.20 -5.67
N VAL A 105 -16.59 -5.09 -4.70
CA VAL A 105 -18.03 -5.11 -4.98
C VAL A 105 -18.47 -3.74 -5.47
N TYR A 106 -19.23 -3.70 -6.56
CA TYR A 106 -19.73 -2.46 -7.13
C TYR A 106 -20.64 -1.72 -6.14
N VAL A 107 -20.41 -0.41 -5.99
CA VAL A 107 -21.18 0.48 -5.12
C VAL A 107 -22.05 1.42 -5.97
N GLU A 108 -21.41 2.23 -6.82
CA GLU A 108 -22.11 3.21 -7.64
C GLU A 108 -21.29 3.68 -8.85
N THR A 109 -21.94 4.45 -9.71
CA THR A 109 -21.32 5.11 -10.87
C THR A 109 -21.52 6.62 -10.73
N LEU A 110 -20.42 7.36 -10.83
CA LEU A 110 -20.40 8.82 -10.77
C LEU A 110 -20.22 9.42 -12.15
N GLY A 111 -21.04 10.44 -12.41
CA GLY A 111 -21.01 11.25 -13.62
C GLY A 111 -21.32 10.50 -14.91
N ARG A 112 -21.16 11.22 -16.02
CA ARG A 112 -21.42 10.74 -17.39
C ARG A 112 -20.77 11.69 -18.40
N ARG A 113 -20.75 11.29 -19.67
CA ARG A 113 -20.39 12.17 -20.79
C ARG A 113 -21.23 13.46 -20.79
N GLY A 114 -20.54 14.60 -20.86
CA GLY A 114 -21.17 15.90 -21.12
C GLY A 114 -20.37 17.08 -20.59
N GLU A 115 -21.02 18.24 -20.53
CA GLU A 115 -20.44 19.53 -20.12
C GLU A 115 -21.24 20.20 -18.99
N GLY A 116 -22.32 19.57 -18.53
CA GLY A 116 -23.13 20.04 -17.41
C GLY A 116 -22.53 19.70 -16.04
N PRO A 117 -23.16 20.18 -14.95
CA PRO A 117 -22.75 19.81 -13.59
C PRO A 117 -22.78 18.29 -13.38
N GLY A 118 -21.65 17.73 -12.93
CA GLY A 118 -21.48 16.29 -12.73
C GLY A 118 -21.19 15.50 -14.02
N GLU A 119 -21.03 16.18 -15.16
CA GLU A 119 -20.65 15.56 -16.42
C GLU A 119 -19.18 15.87 -16.76
N PHE A 120 -18.54 14.99 -17.51
CA PHE A 120 -17.16 15.18 -17.97
C PHE A 120 -16.94 14.54 -19.34
N SER A 121 -16.11 15.18 -20.16
CA SER A 121 -15.80 14.75 -21.53
C SER A 121 -14.34 14.32 -21.72
N GLU A 122 -13.42 14.91 -20.94
CA GLU A 122 -11.96 14.73 -21.08
C GLU A 122 -11.29 14.58 -19.70
N ALA A 123 -11.87 13.74 -18.83
CA ALA A 123 -11.25 13.45 -17.53
C ALA A 123 -9.96 12.63 -17.71
N GLU A 124 -8.88 13.10 -17.09
CA GLU A 124 -7.53 12.53 -17.26
C GLU A 124 -7.05 11.74 -16.03
N ALA A 125 -7.51 12.15 -14.86
CA ALA A 125 -7.15 11.59 -13.57
C ALA A 125 -8.29 11.80 -12.58
N ILE A 126 -8.30 10.97 -11.54
CA ILE A 126 -9.15 11.14 -10.36
C ILE A 126 -8.28 11.18 -9.12
N ALA A 127 -8.67 12.01 -8.15
CA ALA A 127 -8.11 11.99 -6.81
C ALA A 127 -9.24 11.87 -5.79
N VAL A 128 -9.01 11.11 -4.73
CA VAL A 128 -9.96 11.02 -3.61
C VAL A 128 -9.51 11.98 -2.51
N LEU A 129 -10.43 12.82 -2.06
CA LEU A 129 -10.25 13.73 -0.94
C LEU A 129 -10.33 12.96 0.39
N PRO A 130 -9.76 13.50 1.49
CA PRO A 130 -9.84 12.85 2.81
C PRO A 130 -11.26 12.62 3.34
N ASP A 131 -12.27 13.31 2.78
CA ASP A 131 -13.68 13.12 3.10
C ASP A 131 -14.37 12.04 2.24
N GLY A 132 -13.61 11.32 1.42
CA GLY A 132 -14.08 10.23 0.55
C GLY A 132 -14.63 10.67 -0.81
N ARG A 133 -14.74 11.98 -1.08
CA ARG A 133 -15.22 12.46 -2.38
C ARG A 133 -14.11 12.43 -3.43
N SER A 134 -14.45 12.10 -4.68
CA SER A 134 -13.52 12.16 -5.80
C SER A 134 -13.57 13.53 -6.53
N THR A 135 -12.43 14.01 -7.03
CA THR A 135 -12.29 15.18 -7.92
C THR A 135 -11.46 14.87 -9.16
#